data_AF-A0A1X7KUF4-F1
#
_entry.id   AF-A0A1X7KUF4-F1
#
_cell.length_a   1.000
_cell.length_b   1.000
_cell.length_c   1.000
_cell.angle_alpha   90.00
_cell.angle_beta   90.00
_cell.angle_gamma   90.00
#
_symmetry.space_group_name_H-M   'P 1'
#
loop_
_entity.id
_entity.type
_entity.pdbx_description
1 polymer ?
#
loop_
_entity_poly.entity_id
_entity_poly.type
_entity_poly.pdbx_seq_one_letter_code
_entity_poly.pdbx_strand_id
1 'polypeptide(L)'
;MEDELIKIWQSSPNQERIKFEKSKLMIDVQSSLDRFHRTIKYRDLMETIPGIIIIPIFVYIAYTIPFTLSKIGAIWIILSIIYIIIRLQKAKKIRPGSFTETYRDYLIKTKQYLFIQKKLLDTVIYWYFSPIAIGIVLFSIGAINNIKDLLVNLGGLIVSGIIVYILNKRAIKKQITPRLKKIDELLKVMEE
;
A
#
# COMPACT_ATOMS: atom_id res chain seq x y z
N MET A 1 25.30 13.08 -34.79
CA MET A 1 25.12 13.47 -33.38
C MET A 1 24.89 12.26 -32.47
N GLU A 2 23.81 11.48 -32.63
CA GLU A 2 23.56 10.30 -31.76
C GLU A 2 24.61 9.18 -31.95
N ASP A 3 25.02 8.91 -33.19
CA ASP A 3 26.07 7.94 -33.51
C ASP A 3 27.46 8.35 -33.01
N GLU A 4 27.76 9.65 -32.95
CA GLU A 4 29.02 10.17 -32.44
C GLU A 4 29.10 10.03 -30.91
N LEU A 5 27.98 10.24 -30.21
CA LEU A 5 27.88 10.00 -28.77
C LEU A 5 28.05 8.52 -28.41
N ILE A 6 27.48 7.61 -29.22
CA ILE A 6 27.67 6.16 -29.05
C ILE A 6 29.14 5.78 -29.23
N LYS A 7 29.81 6.34 -30.24
CA LYS A 7 31.23 6.06 -30.52
C LYS A 7 32.15 6.57 -29.43
N ILE A 8 31.89 7.77 -28.91
CA ILE A 8 32.61 8.35 -27.76
C ILE A 8 32.40 7.47 -26.52
N TRP A 9 31.16 7.05 -26.22
CA TRP A 9 30.87 6.15 -25.11
C TRP A 9 31.57 4.78 -25.24
N GLN A 10 31.58 4.20 -26.44
CA GLN A 10 32.30 2.95 -26.75
C GLN A 10 33.82 3.09 -26.73
N SER A 11 34.36 4.31 -26.67
CA SER A 11 35.79 4.59 -26.51
C SER A 11 36.19 4.95 -25.07
N SER A 12 35.24 5.29 -24.20
CA SER A 12 35.53 5.65 -22.81
C SER A 12 36.12 4.48 -22.01
N PRO A 13 37.06 4.72 -21.08
CA PRO A 13 37.60 3.71 -20.18
C PRO A 13 36.49 2.98 -19.39
N ASN A 14 36.71 1.70 -19.09
CA ASN A 14 35.71 0.85 -18.44
C ASN A 14 35.25 1.43 -17.08
N GLN A 15 36.15 2.10 -16.34
CA GLN A 15 35.83 2.78 -15.07
C GLN A 15 34.84 3.95 -15.22
N GLU A 16 34.89 4.71 -16.32
CA GLU A 16 33.96 5.83 -16.56
C GLU A 16 32.57 5.32 -16.92
N ARG A 17 32.48 4.23 -17.70
CA ARG A 17 31.20 3.58 -18.01
C ARG A 17 30.53 3.03 -16.76
N ILE A 18 31.28 2.34 -15.89
CA ILE A 18 30.79 1.82 -14.61
C ILE A 18 30.28 2.96 -13.72
N LYS A 19 31.04 4.08 -13.61
CA LYS A 19 30.64 5.25 -12.83
C LYS A 19 29.36 5.92 -13.37
N PHE A 20 29.23 6.02 -14.70
CA PHE A 20 28.05 6.57 -15.35
C PHE A 20 26.82 5.68 -15.18
N GLU A 21 26.96 4.37 -15.41
CA GLU A 21 25.88 3.38 -15.22
C GLU A 21 25.40 3.37 -13.77
N LYS A 22 26.31 3.37 -12.80
CA LYS A 22 25.99 3.49 -11.37
C LYS A 22 25.20 4.77 -11.07
N SER A 23 25.67 5.92 -11.54
CA SER A 23 25.00 7.22 -11.31
C SER A 23 23.61 7.27 -11.93
N LYS A 24 23.45 6.77 -13.15
CA LYS A 24 22.15 6.66 -13.83
C LYS A 24 21.20 5.75 -13.05
N LEU A 25 21.69 4.60 -12.58
CA LEU A 25 20.89 3.64 -11.84
C LEU A 25 20.45 4.20 -10.47
N MET A 26 21.31 5.00 -9.81
CA MET A 26 20.96 5.74 -8.58
C MET A 26 19.81 6.74 -8.81
N ILE A 27 19.87 7.55 -9.87
CA ILE A 27 18.83 8.53 -10.22
C ILE A 27 17.50 7.83 -10.55
N ASP A 28 17.57 6.72 -11.29
CA ASP A 28 16.41 5.91 -11.64
C ASP A 28 15.73 5.29 -10.41
N VAL A 29 16.52 4.76 -9.47
CA VAL A 29 15.99 4.21 -8.21
C VAL A 29 15.34 5.31 -7.40
N GLN A 30 15.99 6.46 -7.23
CA GLN A 30 15.47 7.58 -6.43
C GLN A 30 14.17 8.14 -7.03
N SER A 31 14.14 8.44 -8.33
CA SER A 31 12.92 8.93 -9.01
C SER A 31 11.76 7.92 -8.97
N SER A 32 12.08 6.62 -9.01
CA SER A 32 11.10 5.55 -8.88
C SER A 32 10.53 5.47 -7.46
N LEU A 33 11.37 5.64 -6.45
CA LEU A 33 10.97 5.67 -5.04
C LEU A 33 10.14 6.91 -4.70
N ASP A 34 10.47 8.07 -5.24
CA ASP A 34 9.69 9.30 -5.01
C ASP A 34 8.26 9.18 -5.54
N ARG A 35 8.09 8.61 -6.73
CA ARG A 35 6.76 8.31 -7.29
C ARG A 35 5.99 7.32 -6.41
N PHE A 36 6.67 6.33 -5.86
CA PHE A 36 6.06 5.37 -4.94
C PHE A 36 5.63 6.05 -3.63
N HIS A 37 6.49 6.88 -3.04
CA HIS A 37 6.18 7.65 -1.84
C HIS A 37 4.98 8.58 -2.04
N ARG A 38 4.85 9.23 -3.20
CA ARG A 38 3.66 10.03 -3.54
C ARG A 38 2.39 9.19 -3.59
N THR A 39 2.47 7.99 -4.15
CA THR A 39 1.33 7.05 -4.23
C THR A 39 0.91 6.57 -2.83
N ILE A 40 1.88 6.26 -1.96
CA ILE A 40 1.60 5.91 -0.57
C ILE A 40 0.98 7.09 0.17
N LYS A 41 1.51 8.32 0.00
CA LYS A 41 0.93 9.52 0.62
C LYS A 41 -0.52 9.77 0.19
N TYR A 42 -0.85 9.48 -1.08
CA TYR A 42 -2.23 9.60 -1.58
C TYR A 42 -3.16 8.54 -0.98
N ARG A 43 -2.67 7.30 -0.79
CA ARG A 43 -3.40 6.26 -0.06
C ARG A 43 -3.64 6.65 1.39
N ASP A 44 -2.62 7.14 2.08
CA ASP A 44 -2.74 7.60 3.47
C ASP A 44 -3.80 8.72 3.63
N LEU A 45 -3.88 9.63 2.64
CA LEU A 45 -4.90 10.71 2.59
C LEU A 45 -6.31 10.15 2.36
N MET A 46 -6.44 9.21 1.42
CA MET A 46 -7.70 8.52 1.15
C MET A 46 -8.13 7.57 2.27
N GLU A 47 -7.26 7.26 3.24
CA GLU A 47 -7.56 6.39 4.39
C GLU A 47 -8.03 7.21 5.63
N THR A 48 -7.64 8.48 5.72
CA THR A 48 -8.08 9.37 6.82
C THR A 48 -9.50 9.91 6.59
N ILE A 49 -9.86 10.17 5.34
CA ILE A 49 -11.18 10.70 4.94
C ILE A 49 -12.33 9.74 5.31
N PRO A 50 -12.24 8.42 5.06
CA PRO A 50 -13.21 7.44 5.52
C PRO A 50 -13.41 7.48 7.04
N GLY A 51 -12.35 7.63 7.84
CA GLY A 51 -12.48 7.76 9.28
C GLY A 51 -13.31 8.96 9.71
N ILE A 52 -13.12 10.12 9.05
CA ILE A 52 -13.83 11.36 9.39
C ILE A 52 -15.30 11.31 8.95
N ILE A 53 -15.63 10.63 7.85
CA ILE A 53 -16.99 10.60 7.28
C ILE A 53 -17.79 9.37 7.73
N ILE A 54 -17.18 8.18 7.66
CA ILE A 54 -17.86 6.91 7.94
C ILE A 54 -18.14 6.77 9.43
N ILE A 55 -17.24 7.23 10.32
CA ILE A 55 -17.46 7.10 11.77
C ILE A 55 -18.71 7.89 12.22
N PRO A 56 -18.88 9.19 11.94
CA PRO A 56 -20.08 9.92 12.33
C PRO A 56 -21.37 9.33 11.75
N ILE A 57 -21.34 8.87 10.49
CA ILE A 57 -22.49 8.21 9.85
C ILE A 57 -22.87 6.95 10.62
N PHE A 58 -21.92 6.07 10.92
CA PHE A 58 -22.21 4.84 11.65
C PHE A 58 -22.59 5.09 13.11
N VAL A 59 -22.06 6.14 13.74
CA VAL A 59 -22.52 6.60 15.06
C VAL A 59 -23.99 7.00 14.99
N TYR A 60 -24.38 7.86 14.06
CA TYR A 60 -25.78 8.26 13.88
C TYR A 60 -26.70 7.05 13.63
N ILE A 61 -26.30 6.17 12.71
CA ILE A 61 -27.05 4.93 12.41
C ILE A 61 -27.20 4.04 13.65
N ALA A 62 -26.14 3.88 14.46
CA ALA A 62 -26.19 3.09 15.69
C ALA A 62 -27.13 3.68 16.75
N TYR A 63 -27.32 5.00 16.77
CA TYR A 63 -28.30 5.66 17.64
C TYR A 63 -29.74 5.51 17.12
N THR A 64 -29.96 5.58 15.82
CA THR A 64 -31.30 5.57 15.21
C THR A 64 -31.90 4.16 15.07
N ILE A 65 -31.08 3.15 14.77
CA ILE A 65 -31.59 1.79 14.52
C ILE A 65 -32.02 1.11 15.82
N PRO A 66 -33.22 0.49 15.89
CA PRO A 66 -33.67 -0.21 17.10
C PRO A 66 -33.01 -1.58 17.30
N PHE A 67 -32.49 -2.21 16.25
CA PHE A 67 -31.96 -3.57 16.29
C PHE A 67 -30.60 -3.67 16.97
N THR A 68 -30.51 -4.42 18.07
CA THR A 68 -29.29 -4.60 18.87
C THR A 68 -28.14 -5.18 18.04
N LEU A 69 -28.42 -6.16 17.17
CA LEU A 69 -27.39 -6.80 16.35
C LEU A 69 -26.78 -5.83 15.33
N SER A 70 -27.59 -4.95 14.74
CA SER A 70 -27.08 -3.90 13.85
C SER A 70 -26.23 -2.88 14.58
N LYS A 71 -26.55 -2.53 15.82
CA LYS A 71 -25.70 -1.66 16.66
C LYS A 71 -24.33 -2.30 16.91
N ILE A 72 -24.29 -3.59 17.22
CA ILE A 72 -23.04 -4.34 17.40
C ILE A 72 -22.21 -4.31 16.11
N GLY A 73 -22.83 -4.56 14.95
CA GLY A 73 -22.17 -4.46 13.66
C GLY A 73 -21.60 -3.07 13.37
N ALA A 74 -22.37 -2.01 13.66
CA ALA A 74 -21.92 -0.63 13.51
C ALA A 74 -20.71 -0.29 14.39
N ILE A 75 -20.75 -0.68 15.67
CA ILE A 75 -19.62 -0.51 16.60
C ILE A 75 -18.40 -1.28 16.11
N TRP A 76 -18.59 -2.52 15.62
CA TRP A 76 -17.51 -3.33 15.07
C TRP A 76 -16.82 -2.69 13.85
N ILE A 77 -17.61 -2.05 12.97
CA ILE A 77 -17.06 -1.30 11.83
C ILE A 77 -16.21 -0.13 12.32
N ILE A 78 -16.68 0.64 13.31
CA ILE A 78 -15.92 1.75 13.90
C ILE A 78 -14.59 1.24 14.49
N LEU A 79 -14.62 0.16 15.27
CA LEU A 79 -13.41 -0.46 15.83
C LEU A 79 -12.45 -0.95 14.74
N SER A 80 -12.99 -1.52 13.67
CA SER A 80 -12.22 -1.98 12.51
C SER A 80 -11.50 -0.82 11.82
N ILE A 81 -12.18 0.33 11.64
CA ILE A 81 -11.59 1.54 11.06
C ILE A 81 -10.44 2.06 11.95
N ILE A 82 -10.65 2.12 13.28
CA ILE A 82 -9.61 2.55 14.22
C ILE A 82 -8.40 1.60 14.17
N TYR A 83 -8.64 0.29 14.16
CA TYR A 83 -7.59 -0.72 14.03
C TYR A 83 -6.76 -0.54 12.76
N ILE A 84 -7.43 -0.31 11.62
CA ILE A 84 -6.80 -0.08 10.32
C ILE A 84 -5.89 1.15 10.37
N ILE A 85 -6.38 2.27 10.93
CA ILE A 85 -5.60 3.52 11.08
C ILE A 85 -4.34 3.27 11.91
N ILE A 86 -4.45 2.60 13.06
CA ILE A 86 -3.30 2.29 13.93
C ILE A 86 -2.26 1.44 13.19
N ARG A 87 -2.72 0.41 12.45
CA ARG A 87 -1.83 -0.51 11.71
C ARG A 87 -1.07 0.22 10.60
N LEU A 88 -1.72 1.14 9.89
CA LEU A 88 -1.10 1.97 8.87
C LEU A 88 -0.09 2.96 9.46
N GLN A 89 -0.43 3.61 10.57
CA GLN A 89 0.50 4.50 11.29
C GLN A 89 1.77 3.76 11.75
N LYS A 90 1.65 2.50 12.20
CA LYS A 90 2.82 1.67 12.53
C LYS A 90 3.69 1.39 11.31
N ALA A 91 3.09 1.09 10.15
CA ALA A 91 3.83 0.89 8.91
C ALA A 91 4.59 2.15 8.46
N LYS A 92 4.01 3.33 8.69
CA LYS A 92 4.62 4.63 8.37
C LYS A 92 5.91 4.90 9.14
N LYS A 93 5.99 4.49 10.42
CA LYS A 93 7.18 4.70 11.28
C LYS A 93 8.43 4.00 10.76
N ILE A 94 8.29 3.02 9.86
CA ILE A 94 9.40 2.21 9.33
C ILE A 94 10.01 2.84 8.06
N ARG A 95 9.48 3.98 7.59
CA ARG A 95 10.00 4.65 6.41
C ARG A 95 11.45 5.12 6.65
N PRO A 96 12.40 4.81 5.74
CA PRO A 96 13.79 5.25 5.90
C PRO A 96 13.89 6.78 5.89
N GLY A 97 14.63 7.33 6.85
CA GLY A 97 15.01 8.74 6.92
C GLY A 97 16.23 9.04 6.04
N SER A 98 16.40 10.30 5.63
CA SER A 98 17.40 10.70 4.63
C SER A 98 18.70 11.28 5.19
N PHE A 99 18.85 11.47 6.51
CA PHE A 99 19.79 12.49 7.00
C PHE A 99 21.12 12.00 7.59
N THR A 100 21.34 10.70 7.83
CA THR A 100 22.55 10.25 8.56
C THR A 100 23.17 8.94 8.07
N GLU A 101 22.73 8.39 6.93
CA GLU A 101 23.12 7.05 6.49
C GLU A 101 23.85 7.07 5.16
N THR A 102 24.84 6.19 5.01
CA THR A 102 25.50 6.00 3.71
C THR A 102 24.45 5.55 2.68
N TYR A 103 24.65 5.88 1.40
CA TYR A 103 23.68 5.54 0.36
C TYR A 103 23.34 4.03 0.30
N ARG A 104 24.31 3.16 0.64
CA ARG A 104 24.11 1.71 0.78
C ARG A 104 23.10 1.37 1.87
N ASP A 105 23.25 1.96 3.05
CA ASP A 105 22.37 1.72 4.19
C ASP A 105 20.95 2.20 3.91
N TYR A 106 20.82 3.36 3.25
CA TYR A 106 19.54 3.85 2.76
C TYR A 106 18.86 2.84 1.82
N LEU A 107 19.59 2.23 0.88
CA LEU A 107 19.05 1.21 -0.02
C LEU A 107 18.60 -0.06 0.72
N ILE A 108 19.39 -0.53 1.68
CA ILE A 108 19.05 -1.71 2.50
C ILE A 108 17.77 -1.45 3.30
N LYS A 109 17.65 -0.30 3.96
CA LYS A 109 16.44 0.07 4.70
C LYS A 109 15.25 0.26 3.76
N THR A 110 15.47 0.82 2.57
CA THR A 110 14.41 0.94 1.55
C THR A 110 13.94 -0.43 1.07
N LYS A 111 14.84 -1.39 0.85
CA LYS A 111 14.50 -2.77 0.51
C LYS A 111 13.63 -3.42 1.59
N GLN A 112 14.03 -3.28 2.86
CA GLN A 112 13.24 -3.78 3.99
C GLN A 112 11.86 -3.13 4.05
N TYR A 113 11.78 -1.82 3.88
CA TYR A 113 10.51 -1.08 3.84
C TYR A 113 9.59 -1.56 2.71
N LEU A 114 10.12 -1.77 1.49
CA LEU A 114 9.36 -2.32 0.36
C LEU A 114 8.86 -3.73 0.63
N PHE A 115 9.63 -4.56 1.34
CA PHE A 115 9.19 -5.91 1.73
C PHE A 115 8.02 -5.86 2.73
N ILE A 116 8.08 -4.95 3.70
CA ILE A 116 6.99 -4.73 4.66
C ILE A 116 5.72 -4.25 3.92
N GLN A 117 5.88 -3.29 3.00
CA GLN A 117 4.76 -2.82 2.17
C GLN A 117 4.18 -3.94 1.30
N LYS A 118 5.02 -4.81 0.71
CA LYS A 118 4.56 -6.00 -0.01
C LYS A 118 3.71 -6.89 0.88
N LYS A 119 4.18 -7.20 2.10
CA LYS A 119 3.45 -8.05 3.05
C LYS A 119 2.11 -7.43 3.47
N LEU A 120 2.07 -6.11 3.67
CA LEU A 120 0.83 -5.40 3.97
C LEU A 120 -0.19 -5.50 2.84
N LEU A 121 0.23 -5.31 1.59
CA LEU A 121 -0.65 -5.44 0.43
C LEU A 121 -1.09 -6.88 0.19
N ASP A 122 -0.22 -7.86 0.42
CA ASP A 122 -0.53 -9.28 0.20
C ASP A 122 -1.51 -9.81 1.25
N THR A 123 -1.47 -9.25 2.46
CA THR A 123 -2.37 -9.61 3.57
C THR A 123 -3.58 -8.69 3.74
N VAL A 124 -3.78 -7.72 2.82
CA VAL A 124 -4.83 -6.68 2.91
C VAL A 124 -6.23 -7.25 3.13
N ILE A 125 -6.53 -8.41 2.56
CA ILE A 125 -7.83 -9.06 2.72
C ILE A 125 -8.08 -9.42 4.19
N TYR A 126 -7.06 -9.89 4.90
CA TYR A 126 -7.22 -10.34 6.28
C TYR A 126 -7.27 -9.21 7.29
N TRP A 127 -6.47 -8.15 7.09
CA TRP A 127 -6.35 -7.10 8.10
C TRP A 127 -7.17 -5.84 7.82
N TYR A 128 -7.51 -5.57 6.57
CA TYR A 128 -8.30 -4.41 6.18
C TYR A 128 -9.72 -4.81 5.82
N PHE A 129 -9.87 -5.75 4.87
CA PHE A 129 -11.18 -6.09 4.33
C PHE A 129 -12.00 -6.93 5.31
N SER A 130 -11.42 -7.99 5.88
CA SER A 130 -12.12 -8.94 6.74
C SER A 130 -12.77 -8.30 7.98
N PRO A 131 -12.10 -7.42 8.76
CA PRO A 131 -12.72 -6.81 9.93
C PRO A 131 -13.97 -5.97 9.56
N ILE A 132 -13.88 -5.20 8.47
CA ILE A 132 -14.99 -4.41 7.94
C ILE A 132 -16.12 -5.33 7.44
N ALA A 133 -15.78 -6.37 6.68
CA ALA A 133 -16.75 -7.32 6.14
C ALA A 133 -17.55 -8.02 7.24
N ILE A 134 -16.90 -8.44 8.34
CA ILE A 134 -17.57 -9.02 9.51
C ILE A 134 -18.59 -8.01 10.08
N GLY A 135 -18.19 -6.75 10.25
CA GLY A 135 -19.07 -5.71 10.75
C GLY A 135 -20.28 -5.46 9.83
N ILE A 136 -20.08 -5.45 8.51
CA ILE A 136 -21.15 -5.29 7.51
C ILE A 136 -22.10 -6.49 7.54
N VAL A 137 -21.60 -7.71 7.68
CA VAL A 137 -22.43 -8.91 7.80
C VAL A 137 -23.28 -8.85 9.07
N LEU A 138 -22.69 -8.55 10.23
CA LEU A 138 -23.42 -8.38 11.48
C LEU A 138 -24.49 -7.28 11.38
N PHE A 139 -24.12 -6.14 10.78
CA PHE A 139 -25.03 -5.03 10.55
C PHE A 139 -26.23 -5.43 9.69
N SER A 140 -25.95 -6.10 8.56
CA SER A 140 -26.94 -6.55 7.60
C SER A 140 -27.88 -7.58 8.19
N ILE A 141 -27.36 -8.54 8.97
CA ILE A 141 -28.18 -9.59 9.61
C ILE A 141 -29.16 -8.97 10.62
N GLY A 142 -28.71 -7.98 11.40
CA GLY A 142 -29.57 -7.30 12.36
C GLY A 142 -30.70 -6.49 11.73
N ALA A 143 -30.53 -6.05 10.48
CA ALA A 143 -31.48 -5.22 9.75
C ALA A 143 -32.20 -5.98 8.62
N ILE A 144 -32.23 -7.32 8.68
CA ILE A 144 -32.89 -8.14 7.65
C ILE A 144 -34.38 -7.84 7.65
N ASN A 145 -34.82 -7.15 6.60
CA ASN A 145 -36.23 -7.04 6.24
C ASN A 145 -36.58 -7.97 5.06
N ASN A 146 -35.59 -8.29 4.21
CA ASN A 146 -35.77 -9.13 3.02
C ASN A 146 -34.50 -9.96 2.74
N ILE A 147 -34.67 -11.23 2.36
CA ILE A 147 -33.57 -12.13 1.98
C ILE A 147 -32.81 -11.61 0.75
N LYS A 148 -33.49 -10.89 -0.15
CA LYS A 148 -32.88 -10.30 -1.35
C LYS A 148 -31.84 -9.24 -0.98
N ASP A 149 -32.14 -8.40 0.00
CA ASP A 149 -31.22 -7.34 0.45
C ASP A 149 -29.95 -7.95 1.06
N LEU A 150 -30.10 -9.03 1.82
CA LEU A 150 -28.97 -9.78 2.37
C LEU A 150 -28.10 -10.37 1.25
N LEU A 151 -28.70 -10.99 0.23
CA LEU A 151 -27.96 -11.55 -0.91
C LEU A 151 -27.23 -10.48 -1.72
N VAL A 152 -27.85 -9.32 -1.93
CA VAL A 152 -27.21 -8.17 -2.60
C VAL A 152 -26.02 -7.67 -1.78
N ASN A 153 -26.17 -7.52 -0.46
CA ASN A 153 -25.08 -7.07 0.42
C ASN A 153 -23.92 -8.07 0.44
N LEU A 154 -24.21 -9.37 0.56
CA LEU A 154 -23.19 -10.43 0.53
C LEU A 154 -22.49 -10.51 -0.83
N GLY A 155 -23.25 -10.39 -1.92
CA GLY A 155 -22.71 -10.33 -3.28
C GLY A 155 -21.78 -9.12 -3.46
N GLY A 156 -22.20 -7.95 -3.00
CA GLY A 156 -21.39 -6.72 -3.00
C GLY A 156 -20.10 -6.85 -2.19
N LEU A 157 -20.16 -7.51 -1.02
CA LEU A 157 -18.97 -7.83 -0.23
C LEU A 157 -18.01 -8.75 -0.98
N ILE A 158 -18.49 -9.82 -1.60
CA ILE A 158 -17.62 -10.74 -2.34
C ILE A 158 -16.95 -10.02 -3.51
N VAL A 159 -17.72 -9.27 -4.30
CA VAL A 159 -17.21 -8.50 -5.45
C VAL A 159 -16.18 -7.46 -5.01
N SER A 160 -16.46 -6.69 -3.95
CA SER A 160 -15.51 -5.71 -3.42
C SER A 160 -14.24 -6.37 -2.89
N GLY A 161 -14.35 -7.52 -2.21
CA GLY A 161 -13.19 -8.30 -1.76
C GLY A 161 -12.30 -8.77 -2.93
N ILE A 162 -12.91 -9.25 -4.02
CA ILE A 162 -12.19 -9.65 -5.24
C ILE A 162 -11.48 -8.43 -5.87
N ILE A 163 -12.17 -7.29 -5.99
CA ILE A 163 -11.60 -6.05 -6.53
C ILE A 163 -10.39 -5.61 -5.68
N VAL A 164 -10.55 -5.58 -4.34
CA VAL A 164 -9.47 -5.24 -3.41
C VAL A 164 -8.29 -6.19 -3.59
N TYR A 165 -8.52 -7.49 -3.69
CA TYR A 165 -7.46 -8.48 -3.91
C TYR A 165 -6.70 -8.22 -5.22
N ILE A 166 -7.42 -8.04 -6.33
CA ILE A 166 -6.83 -7.83 -7.67
C ILE A 166 -6.01 -6.54 -7.70
N LEU A 167 -6.57 -5.44 -7.17
CA LEU A 167 -5.89 -4.14 -7.16
C LEU A 167 -4.60 -4.19 -6.34
N ASN A 168 -4.62 -4.83 -5.17
CA ASN A 168 -3.44 -4.95 -4.33
C ASN A 168 -2.39 -5.88 -4.94
N LYS A 169 -2.77 -7.03 -5.53
CA LYS A 169 -1.83 -7.92 -6.22
C LYS A 169 -1.19 -7.24 -7.44
N ARG A 170 -2.00 -6.48 -8.20
CA ARG A 170 -1.52 -5.67 -9.31
C ARG A 170 -0.55 -4.59 -8.84
N ALA A 171 -0.81 -3.92 -7.71
CA ALA A 171 0.09 -2.94 -7.13
C ALA A 171 1.43 -3.56 -6.73
N ILE A 172 1.43 -4.75 -6.10
CA ILE A 172 2.66 -5.49 -5.78
C ILE A 172 3.47 -5.76 -7.06
N LYS A 173 2.83 -6.34 -8.08
CA LYS A 173 3.49 -6.73 -9.33
C LYS A 173 4.04 -5.54 -10.11
N LYS A 174 3.26 -4.45 -10.21
CA LYS A 174 3.62 -3.27 -11.02
C LYS A 174 4.50 -2.27 -10.30
N GLN A 175 4.40 -2.16 -8.98
CA GLN A 175 5.08 -1.10 -8.23
C GLN A 175 6.21 -1.63 -7.37
N ILE A 176 6.00 -2.69 -6.60
CA ILE A 176 6.98 -3.12 -5.57
C ILE A 176 8.04 -4.05 -6.16
N THR A 177 7.64 -5.13 -6.84
CA THR A 177 8.57 -6.11 -7.42
C THR A 177 9.66 -5.50 -8.31
N PRO A 178 9.37 -4.61 -9.28
CA PRO A 178 10.42 -4.03 -10.11
C PRO A 178 11.38 -3.13 -9.33
N ARG A 179 10.91 -2.46 -8.27
CA ARG A 179 11.76 -1.60 -7.42
C ARG A 179 12.71 -2.43 -6.56
N LEU A 180 12.23 -3.54 -6.00
CA LEU A 180 13.08 -4.49 -5.29
C LEU A 180 14.20 -4.99 -6.19
N LYS A 181 13.87 -5.40 -7.43
CA LYS A 181 14.87 -5.86 -8.40
C LYS A 181 15.93 -4.79 -8.70
N LYS A 182 15.52 -3.54 -8.95
CA LYS A 182 16.46 -2.43 -9.19
C LYS A 182 17.38 -2.14 -8.00
N ILE A 183 16.86 -2.23 -6.77
CA ILE A 183 17.66 -2.05 -5.56
C ILE A 183 18.66 -3.20 -5.39
N ASP A 184 18.26 -4.43 -5.68
CA ASP A 184 19.15 -5.61 -5.63
C ASP A 184 20.28 -5.51 -6.66
N GLU A 185 19.97 -5.06 -7.90
CA GLU A 185 20.97 -4.79 -8.93
C GLU A 185 21.95 -3.69 -8.49
N LEU A 186 21.46 -2.58 -7.92
CA LEU A 186 22.31 -1.48 -7.46
C LEU A 186 23.23 -1.88 -6.30
N LEU A 187 22.71 -2.66 -5.35
CA LEU A 187 23.51 -3.15 -4.22
C LEU A 187 24.63 -4.07 -4.70
N LYS A 188 24.37 -4.93 -5.70
CA LYS A 188 25.38 -5.81 -6.28
C LYS A 188 26.52 -5.03 -6.96
N VAL A 189 26.18 -4.04 -7.78
CA VAL A 189 27.16 -3.14 -8.45
C VAL A 189 27.94 -2.26 -7.45
N MET A 190 27.45 -2.12 -6.21
CA MET A 190 28.17 -1.39 -5.17
C MET A 190 29.12 -2.25 -4.33
N GLU A 191 29.00 -3.58 -4.40
CA GLU A 191 29.89 -4.55 -3.73
C GLU A 191 31.05 -5.01 -4.62
N GLU A 192 30.89 -4.89 -5.94
CA GLU A 192 31.94 -5.03 -6.97
C GLU A 192 32.78 -3.74 -7.11
#